data_AF-A0A941X9E9-F1
#
_entry.id   AF-A0A941X9E9-F1
#
_cell.length_a   1.000
_cell.length_b   1.000
_cell.length_c   1.000
_cell.angle_alpha   90.00
_cell.angle_beta   90.00
_cell.angle_gamma   90.00
#
_symmetry.space_group_name_H-M   'P 1'
#
loop_
_entity.id
_entity.type
_entity.pdbx_description
1 polymer ?
#
loop_
_entity_poly.entity_id
_entity_poly.type
_entity_poly.pdbx_seq_one_letter_code
_entity_poly.pdbx_strand_id
1 'polypeptide(L)'
;MKRFLSLVLAMLIAITMLIIPASAENYATAVVKGGWLRLRAEASASSETISAYFTGTQVTIIGTSGEWYYVLTPDGHYGFMNSNYLTVTGSSSGSTTTESTAYIYAANGKPVRMRSGPSTDYGVVASYSVGTQVKVLISGADWSKIRVGTRTGYIMSKFLSVTNITPSTPSSSYTAYVTASNGKPVRMRTGAGTNYSVISTYSVGTQVTVLEYGKTWCRIRVNGYTGYMMTKFLTTTQPTIISSAALNKNTVWPGETLTVTTNPANISFSYEWLNDAGARLGTGSTYTVKTSDTGRRIRVRVTGKNGTTGSVVSGWAAVQGNGTVGTVYQLKALTLNTTNAVVGTTLTATIAPSGATANIYWYLDNGTYLGYGSSYTVQPNALGRRIFAYAEGTNSTTGTATSAYTDTVTAGATPSIVLSSVTLYNYSPTVGTVLTATIAPANATATILWYRDDNVYLGTGMTYTVTATDVGHRIYAWAQGTGSTSGNVTSPYTQQVTAGTSSRIDSVTLNNLNPIVGQTLVASVAPYGATATITWYRDDSKILSYGATYTVQADDIGYSIYVWAEGTGNTTGSATSRITSEVKAN
;
A
#
# COMPACT_ATOMS: atom_id res chain seq x y z
N MET A 1 90.90 -24.17 -37.53
CA MET A 1 90.09 -25.42 -37.64
C MET A 1 89.92 -26.12 -36.28
N LYS A 2 89.45 -25.42 -35.23
CA LYS A 2 89.17 -26.01 -33.89
C LYS A 2 87.77 -25.67 -33.36
N ARG A 3 86.93 -25.00 -34.17
CA ARG A 3 85.54 -24.64 -33.82
C ARG A 3 84.46 -25.34 -34.67
N PHE A 4 84.87 -26.09 -35.70
CA PHE A 4 83.99 -26.96 -36.48
C PHE A 4 84.07 -28.44 -36.09
N LEU A 5 85.07 -28.83 -35.27
CA LEU A 5 85.24 -30.20 -34.79
C LEU A 5 84.49 -30.48 -33.47
N SER A 6 84.02 -29.43 -32.77
CA SER A 6 83.26 -29.57 -31.51
C SER A 6 81.74 -29.57 -31.69
N LEU A 7 81.22 -29.05 -32.81
CA LEU A 7 79.78 -29.17 -33.12
C LEU A 7 79.43 -30.54 -33.71
N VAL A 8 80.36 -31.17 -34.44
CA VAL A 8 80.14 -32.52 -34.96
C VAL A 8 80.32 -33.58 -33.86
N LEU A 9 81.14 -33.35 -32.82
CA LEU A 9 81.27 -34.29 -31.71
C LEU A 9 80.14 -34.20 -30.66
N ALA A 10 79.42 -33.06 -30.60
CA ALA A 10 78.21 -32.91 -29.76
C ALA A 10 76.94 -33.41 -30.46
N MET A 11 76.89 -33.38 -31.80
CA MET A 11 75.77 -33.93 -32.58
C MET A 11 75.90 -35.44 -32.86
N LEU A 12 77.10 -36.01 -32.73
CA LEU A 12 77.39 -37.44 -32.93
C LEU A 12 77.26 -38.29 -31.65
N ILE A 13 77.14 -37.69 -30.46
CA ILE A 13 76.79 -38.39 -29.20
C ILE A 13 75.27 -38.37 -28.94
N ALA A 14 74.51 -37.55 -29.67
CA ALA A 14 73.04 -37.46 -29.58
C ALA A 14 72.29 -38.40 -30.55
N ILE A 15 72.98 -39.14 -31.44
CA ILE A 15 72.36 -39.99 -32.48
C ILE A 15 72.66 -41.50 -32.30
N THR A 16 73.37 -41.91 -31.25
CA THR A 16 73.70 -43.34 -31.02
C THR A 16 73.04 -44.00 -29.80
N MET A 17 71.96 -43.43 -29.25
CA MET A 17 71.10 -44.18 -28.31
C MET A 17 69.69 -44.37 -28.89
N LEU A 18 69.53 -45.55 -29.48
CA LEU A 18 68.33 -46.36 -29.64
C LEU A 18 67.04 -45.67 -30.12
N ILE A 19 66.69 -46.01 -31.36
CA ILE A 19 65.34 -46.46 -31.69
C ILE A 19 65.00 -47.61 -30.72
N ILE A 20 64.17 -47.35 -29.70
CA ILE A 20 63.62 -48.40 -28.85
C ILE A 20 62.35 -48.92 -29.54
N PRO A 21 62.18 -50.23 -29.77
CA PRO A 21 60.87 -50.76 -30.12
C PRO A 21 59.87 -50.43 -29.01
N ALA A 22 58.62 -50.19 -29.39
CA ALA A 22 57.50 -50.05 -28.45
C ALA A 22 57.21 -51.40 -27.77
N SER A 23 58.08 -51.81 -26.85
CA SER A 23 57.79 -52.76 -25.77
C SER A 23 57.66 -51.95 -24.49
N ALA A 24 56.60 -52.18 -23.73
CA ALA A 24 56.40 -51.55 -22.43
C ALA A 24 57.50 -51.99 -21.45
N GLU A 25 58.63 -51.30 -21.46
CA GLU A 25 59.55 -51.35 -20.34
C GLU A 25 58.91 -50.64 -19.16
N ASN A 26 58.84 -51.34 -18.02
CA ASN A 26 58.31 -50.80 -16.77
C ASN A 26 59.26 -49.72 -16.24
N TYR A 27 59.20 -48.51 -16.79
CA TYR A 27 59.87 -47.37 -16.18
C TYR A 27 59.35 -47.16 -14.77
N ALA A 28 60.26 -47.09 -13.81
CA ALA A 28 59.94 -46.74 -12.43
C ALA A 28 59.22 -45.39 -12.41
N THR A 29 58.18 -45.24 -11.59
CA THR A 29 57.57 -43.92 -11.38
C THR A 29 58.13 -43.31 -10.11
N ALA A 30 58.02 -42.01 -9.92
CA ALA A 30 58.33 -41.36 -8.66
C ALA A 30 57.39 -40.21 -8.38
N VAL A 31 57.20 -39.88 -7.11
CA VAL A 31 56.35 -38.77 -6.66
C VAL A 31 57.22 -37.68 -6.06
N VAL A 32 57.03 -36.44 -6.52
CA VAL A 32 57.72 -35.26 -5.97
C VAL A 32 57.34 -35.07 -4.50
N LYS A 33 58.31 -34.73 -3.65
CA LYS A 33 58.12 -34.37 -2.23
C LYS A 33 58.92 -33.12 -1.86
N GLY A 34 58.50 -32.44 -0.79
CA GLY A 34 59.26 -31.32 -0.21
C GLY A 34 58.99 -29.94 -0.83
N GLY A 35 57.92 -29.79 -1.62
CA GLY A 35 57.45 -28.52 -2.18
C GLY A 35 57.60 -28.49 -3.71
N TRP A 36 58.00 -27.35 -4.25
CA TRP A 36 58.30 -27.21 -5.68
C TRP A 36 59.69 -27.79 -5.99
N LEU A 37 59.72 -28.84 -6.80
CA LEU A 37 60.93 -29.41 -7.36
C LEU A 37 61.14 -28.92 -8.80
N ARG A 38 62.31 -28.35 -9.08
CA ARG A 38 62.69 -27.87 -10.40
C ARG A 38 63.09 -29.04 -11.31
N LEU A 39 62.52 -29.08 -12.51
CA LEU A 39 62.97 -29.88 -13.65
C LEU A 39 64.08 -29.11 -14.36
N ARG A 40 65.25 -29.73 -14.55
CA ARG A 40 66.45 -29.08 -15.08
C ARG A 40 66.91 -29.68 -16.39
N ALA A 41 67.58 -28.90 -17.23
CA ALA A 41 68.12 -29.36 -18.51
C ALA A 41 69.24 -30.40 -18.34
N GLU A 42 70.06 -30.28 -17.30
CA GLU A 42 71.18 -31.18 -16.99
C GLU A 42 71.15 -31.64 -15.52
N ALA A 43 71.89 -32.71 -15.20
CA ALA A 43 72.03 -33.30 -13.87
C ALA A 43 72.87 -32.44 -12.90
N SER A 44 72.49 -31.18 -12.72
CA SER A 44 73.20 -30.21 -11.88
C SER A 44 72.27 -29.17 -11.26
N ALA A 45 72.55 -28.78 -10.01
CA ALA A 45 71.79 -27.74 -9.31
C ALA A 45 71.97 -26.34 -9.91
N SER A 46 73.03 -26.12 -10.70
CA SER A 46 73.29 -24.87 -11.42
C SER A 46 72.72 -24.85 -12.85
N SER A 47 72.16 -25.97 -13.33
CA SER A 47 71.56 -26.06 -14.67
C SER A 47 70.32 -25.18 -14.81
N GLU A 48 70.03 -24.76 -16.04
CA GLU A 48 68.78 -24.09 -16.42
C GLU A 48 67.57 -24.89 -15.95
N THR A 49 66.55 -24.17 -15.46
CA THR A 49 65.27 -24.73 -15.02
C THR A 49 64.29 -24.72 -16.17
N ILE A 50 63.86 -25.90 -16.61
CA ILE A 50 62.84 -26.08 -17.66
C ILE A 50 61.45 -25.76 -17.10
N SER A 51 61.15 -26.31 -15.92
CA SER A 51 59.85 -26.17 -15.26
C SER A 51 59.98 -26.50 -13.77
N ALA A 52 58.89 -26.41 -13.02
CA ALA A 52 58.82 -26.81 -11.63
C ALA A 52 57.52 -27.56 -11.35
N TYR A 53 57.60 -28.57 -10.49
CA TYR A 53 56.50 -29.46 -10.17
C TYR A 53 56.33 -29.56 -8.66
N PHE A 54 55.09 -29.45 -8.18
CA PHE A 54 54.81 -29.46 -6.76
C PHE A 54 54.75 -30.90 -6.20
N THR A 55 54.93 -31.03 -4.88
CA THR A 55 54.73 -32.27 -4.13
C THR A 55 53.47 -33.01 -4.60
N GLY A 56 53.59 -34.33 -4.80
CA GLY A 56 52.52 -35.18 -5.28
C GLY A 56 52.50 -35.36 -6.80
N THR A 57 53.27 -34.58 -7.57
CA THR A 57 53.41 -34.81 -9.01
C THR A 57 54.11 -36.15 -9.25
N GLN A 58 53.41 -37.08 -9.91
CA GLN A 58 54.02 -38.31 -10.38
C GLN A 58 54.79 -38.04 -11.68
N VAL A 59 56.04 -38.48 -11.73
CA VAL A 59 56.90 -38.45 -12.91
C VAL A 59 57.35 -39.87 -13.24
N THR A 60 57.66 -40.12 -14.51
CA THR A 60 58.21 -41.41 -14.95
C THR A 60 59.73 -41.29 -15.00
N ILE A 61 60.45 -42.11 -14.24
CA ILE A 61 61.91 -42.17 -14.27
C ILE A 61 62.32 -42.99 -15.49
N ILE A 62 63.00 -42.31 -16.41
CA ILE A 62 63.48 -42.88 -17.68
C ILE A 62 65.01 -42.98 -17.71
N GLY A 63 65.70 -42.47 -16.68
CA GLY A 63 67.14 -42.63 -16.52
C GLY A 63 67.66 -42.12 -15.17
N THR A 64 68.88 -42.52 -14.82
CA THR A 64 69.57 -42.18 -13.57
C THR A 64 70.94 -41.58 -13.89
N SER A 65 71.28 -40.47 -13.24
CA SER A 65 72.58 -39.82 -13.37
C SER A 65 73.02 -39.28 -11.99
N GLY A 66 73.70 -40.12 -11.21
CA GLY A 66 74.08 -39.79 -9.83
C GLY A 66 72.85 -39.49 -8.96
N GLU A 67 72.86 -38.34 -8.29
CA GLU A 67 71.76 -37.84 -7.45
C GLU A 67 70.59 -37.22 -8.24
N TRP A 68 70.50 -37.49 -9.55
CA TRP A 68 69.47 -36.96 -10.43
C TRP A 68 68.75 -38.08 -11.19
N TYR A 69 67.43 -37.99 -11.25
CA TYR A 69 66.61 -38.80 -12.14
C TYR A 69 66.29 -38.01 -13.41
N TYR A 70 66.52 -38.61 -14.57
CA TYR A 70 65.97 -38.13 -15.82
C TYR A 70 64.52 -38.62 -15.90
N VAL A 71 63.59 -37.68 -16.03
CA VAL A 71 62.15 -37.95 -15.88
C VAL A 71 61.35 -37.41 -17.05
N LEU A 72 60.26 -38.12 -17.35
CA LEU A 72 59.15 -37.64 -18.17
C LEU A 72 58.02 -37.17 -17.24
N THR A 73 57.61 -35.92 -17.39
CA THR A 73 56.56 -35.31 -16.58
C THR A 73 55.17 -35.48 -17.21
N PRO A 74 54.06 -35.34 -16.45
CA PRO A 74 52.70 -35.57 -16.97
C PRO A 74 52.28 -34.64 -18.12
N ASP A 75 52.90 -33.47 -18.21
CA ASP A 75 52.72 -32.47 -19.26
C ASP A 75 53.68 -32.66 -20.45
N GLY A 76 54.44 -33.76 -20.47
CA GLY A 76 55.25 -34.18 -21.62
C GLY A 76 56.66 -33.59 -21.67
N HIS A 77 57.13 -32.94 -20.61
CA HIS A 77 58.49 -32.43 -20.53
C HIS A 77 59.48 -33.50 -20.08
N TYR A 78 60.70 -33.39 -20.59
CA TYR A 78 61.83 -34.22 -20.23
C TYR A 78 62.89 -33.38 -19.52
N GLY A 79 63.53 -33.93 -18.49
CA GLY A 79 64.61 -33.25 -17.78
C GLY A 79 65.04 -33.96 -16.52
N PHE A 80 65.97 -33.36 -15.78
CA PHE A 80 66.56 -33.91 -14.57
C PHE A 80 65.91 -33.33 -13.31
N MET A 81 65.57 -34.20 -12.37
CA MET A 81 65.07 -33.87 -11.03
C MET A 81 65.95 -34.52 -9.97
N ASN A 82 66.25 -33.80 -8.89
CA ASN A 82 67.09 -34.34 -7.83
C ASN A 82 66.36 -35.46 -7.06
N SER A 83 67.02 -36.61 -6.91
CA SER A 83 66.46 -37.84 -6.35
C SER A 83 66.02 -37.67 -4.89
N ASN A 84 66.66 -36.80 -4.11
CA ASN A 84 66.31 -36.56 -2.69
C ASN A 84 64.89 -36.01 -2.52
N TYR A 85 64.33 -35.40 -3.56
CA TYR A 85 62.99 -34.84 -3.60
C TYR A 85 62.01 -35.70 -4.38
N LEU A 86 62.39 -36.94 -4.71
CA LEU A 86 61.55 -37.92 -5.38
C LEU A 86 61.41 -39.17 -4.52
N THR A 87 60.19 -39.67 -4.39
CA THR A 87 59.90 -40.98 -3.79
C THR A 87 59.62 -41.96 -4.91
N VAL A 88 60.56 -42.86 -5.20
CA VAL A 88 60.42 -43.87 -6.25
C VAL A 88 59.28 -44.83 -5.90
N THR A 89 58.28 -44.86 -6.76
CA THR A 89 57.16 -45.79 -6.80
C THR A 89 57.39 -46.79 -7.94
N GLY A 90 58.23 -47.79 -7.69
CA GLY A 90 58.34 -49.00 -8.50
C GLY A 90 59.75 -49.44 -8.89
N SER A 91 60.28 -50.43 -8.19
CA SER A 91 61.20 -51.43 -8.74
C SER A 91 61.00 -52.72 -7.95
N SER A 92 60.47 -53.74 -8.64
CA SER A 92 60.18 -55.11 -8.19
C SER A 92 59.06 -55.33 -7.15
N SER A 93 58.31 -56.41 -7.38
CA SER A 93 57.12 -56.91 -6.68
C SER A 93 55.84 -56.12 -6.92
N GLY A 94 54.86 -56.82 -7.49
CA GLY A 94 53.52 -56.34 -7.82
C GLY A 94 52.84 -55.68 -6.62
N SER A 95 53.04 -54.38 -6.49
CA SER A 95 52.09 -53.51 -5.82
C SER A 95 50.89 -53.45 -6.74
N THR A 96 49.97 -54.39 -6.54
CA THR A 96 48.56 -54.14 -6.78
C THR A 96 48.31 -52.73 -6.25
N THR A 97 48.11 -51.77 -7.16
CA THR A 97 47.47 -50.49 -6.85
C THR A 97 46.10 -50.87 -6.33
N THR A 98 46.07 -51.22 -5.04
CA THR A 98 44.85 -51.66 -4.38
C THR A 98 44.08 -50.39 -4.22
N GLU A 99 43.22 -50.12 -5.21
CA GLU A 99 42.41 -48.93 -5.25
C GLU A 99 41.60 -48.87 -3.97
N SER A 100 42.06 -48.04 -3.04
CA SER A 100 41.39 -47.90 -1.77
C SER A 100 40.13 -47.09 -2.02
N THR A 101 39.03 -47.60 -1.49
CA THR A 101 37.77 -46.88 -1.54
C THR A 101 37.84 -45.75 -0.51
N ALA A 102 37.57 -44.53 -0.96
CA ALA A 102 37.37 -43.38 -0.10
C ALA A 102 36.05 -42.69 -0.45
N TYR A 103 35.66 -41.71 0.35
CA TYR A 103 34.44 -40.95 0.21
C TYR A 103 34.77 -39.46 0.29
N ILE A 104 34.13 -38.66 -0.55
CA ILE A 104 34.31 -37.20 -0.52
C ILE A 104 33.73 -36.64 0.78
N TYR A 105 34.53 -35.89 1.54
CA TYR A 105 34.14 -35.21 2.76
C TYR A 105 34.34 -33.71 2.65
N ALA A 106 33.34 -32.94 3.06
CA ALA A 106 33.49 -31.53 3.35
C ALA A 106 32.54 -31.15 4.49
N ALA A 107 33.07 -30.53 5.55
CA ALA A 107 32.28 -30.18 6.74
C ALA A 107 31.09 -29.25 6.44
N ASN A 108 31.19 -28.43 5.38
CA ASN A 108 30.14 -27.53 4.92
C ASN A 108 29.15 -28.17 3.92
N GLY A 109 29.31 -29.47 3.63
CA GLY A 109 28.50 -30.20 2.66
C GLY A 109 28.66 -29.75 1.19
N LYS A 110 29.60 -28.84 0.88
CA LYS A 110 29.80 -28.36 -0.50
C LYS A 110 30.49 -29.44 -1.34
N PRO A 111 30.18 -29.52 -2.65
CA PRO A 111 30.93 -30.35 -3.57
C PRO A 111 32.42 -30.01 -3.58
N VAL A 112 33.27 -31.02 -3.66
CA VAL A 112 34.72 -30.88 -3.71
C VAL A 112 35.18 -31.00 -5.17
N ARG A 113 36.05 -30.08 -5.58
CA ARG A 113 36.55 -29.97 -6.95
C ARG A 113 37.70 -30.96 -7.18
N MET A 114 37.58 -31.78 -8.21
CA MET A 114 38.66 -32.58 -8.78
C MET A 114 39.38 -31.74 -9.84
N ARG A 115 40.71 -31.75 -9.82
CA ARG A 115 41.57 -30.95 -10.71
C ARG A 115 42.44 -31.81 -11.60
N SER A 116 42.95 -31.25 -12.68
CA SER A 116 43.84 -31.96 -13.61
C SER A 116 45.23 -32.25 -13.03
N GLY A 117 45.66 -31.54 -11.98
CA GLY A 117 46.94 -31.73 -11.31
C GLY A 117 46.90 -31.43 -9.80
N PRO A 118 47.95 -31.80 -9.04
CA PRO A 118 48.02 -31.72 -7.58
C PRO A 118 48.36 -30.31 -7.05
N SER A 119 47.64 -29.28 -7.53
CA SER A 119 47.70 -27.91 -7.01
C SER A 119 46.37 -27.18 -7.27
N THR A 120 46.11 -26.11 -6.52
CA THR A 120 44.98 -25.20 -6.75
C THR A 120 45.05 -24.44 -8.07
N ASP A 121 46.21 -24.40 -8.71
CA ASP A 121 46.46 -23.69 -9.98
C ASP A 121 45.98 -24.49 -11.20
N TYR A 122 45.89 -25.81 -11.08
CA TYR A 122 45.38 -26.68 -12.14
C TYR A 122 43.87 -26.52 -12.35
N GLY A 123 43.44 -26.62 -13.60
CA GLY A 123 42.02 -26.53 -13.98
C GLY A 123 41.13 -27.54 -13.26
N VAL A 124 39.90 -27.14 -12.96
CA VAL A 124 38.87 -28.03 -12.39
C VAL A 124 38.32 -28.91 -13.50
N VAL A 125 38.40 -30.23 -13.34
CA VAL A 125 37.92 -31.22 -14.32
C VAL A 125 36.59 -31.85 -13.93
N ALA A 126 36.24 -31.85 -12.65
CA ALA A 126 34.93 -32.26 -12.15
C ALA A 126 34.68 -31.72 -10.73
N SER A 127 33.46 -31.87 -10.23
CA SER A 127 33.12 -31.63 -8.82
C SER A 127 32.21 -32.74 -8.31
N TYR A 128 32.48 -33.25 -7.11
CA TYR A 128 31.76 -34.38 -6.54
C TYR A 128 31.14 -34.02 -5.18
N SER A 129 29.91 -34.45 -4.95
CA SER A 129 29.17 -34.19 -3.71
C SER A 129 29.76 -34.96 -2.52
N VAL A 130 29.51 -34.48 -1.31
CA VAL A 130 29.90 -35.20 -0.09
C VAL A 130 29.23 -36.58 -0.04
N GLY A 131 29.98 -37.60 0.34
CA GLY A 131 29.57 -39.00 0.35
C GLY A 131 29.76 -39.72 -0.99
N THR A 132 30.16 -39.04 -2.07
CA THR A 132 30.52 -39.71 -3.32
C THR A 132 31.67 -40.67 -3.07
N GLN A 133 31.46 -41.95 -3.39
CA GLN A 133 32.49 -42.98 -3.35
C GLN A 133 33.50 -42.74 -4.49
N VAL A 134 34.78 -42.79 -4.17
CA VAL A 134 35.89 -42.63 -5.11
C VAL A 134 36.91 -43.74 -4.92
N LYS A 135 37.68 -44.00 -5.97
CA LYS A 135 38.84 -44.89 -5.92
C LYS A 135 40.10 -44.06 -5.82
N VAL A 136 40.87 -44.20 -4.74
CA VAL A 136 42.17 -43.55 -4.60
C VAL A 136 43.20 -44.41 -5.32
N LEU A 137 43.75 -43.86 -6.39
CA LEU A 137 44.79 -44.51 -7.18
C LEU A 137 46.16 -44.27 -6.56
N ILE A 138 46.38 -43.05 -6.04
CA ILE A 138 47.63 -42.63 -5.41
C ILE A 138 47.29 -41.72 -4.23
N SER A 139 47.74 -42.11 -3.04
CA SER A 139 47.61 -41.30 -1.84
C SER A 139 48.79 -40.33 -1.74
N GLY A 140 48.51 -39.04 -1.56
CA GLY A 140 49.53 -38.03 -1.28
C GLY A 140 49.19 -37.20 -0.04
N ALA A 141 50.18 -36.49 0.51
CA ALA A 141 50.00 -35.70 1.73
C ALA A 141 48.96 -34.57 1.56
N ASP A 142 49.13 -33.76 0.52
CA ASP A 142 48.22 -32.63 0.24
C ASP A 142 47.17 -32.97 -0.81
N TRP A 143 47.55 -33.73 -1.82
CA TRP A 143 46.72 -34.12 -2.96
C TRP A 143 46.81 -35.62 -3.22
N SER A 144 45.66 -36.24 -3.46
CA SER A 144 45.54 -37.64 -3.86
C SER A 144 45.01 -37.73 -5.29
N LYS A 145 45.55 -38.67 -6.08
CA LYS A 145 45.01 -39.01 -7.39
C LYS A 145 43.86 -39.98 -7.21
N ILE A 146 42.69 -39.60 -7.72
CA ILE A 146 41.45 -40.36 -7.59
C ILE A 146 40.82 -40.68 -8.94
N ARG A 147 39.96 -41.70 -8.96
CA ARG A 147 39.09 -42.06 -10.06
C ARG A 147 37.64 -42.13 -9.61
N VAL A 148 36.75 -41.55 -10.42
CA VAL A 148 35.29 -41.66 -10.25
C VAL A 148 34.69 -42.03 -11.60
N GLY A 149 34.16 -43.26 -11.71
CA GLY A 149 33.80 -43.85 -13.00
C GLY A 149 35.02 -43.96 -13.91
N THR A 150 34.95 -43.39 -15.11
CA THR A 150 36.06 -43.36 -16.09
C THR A 150 37.01 -42.16 -15.93
N ARG A 151 36.69 -41.19 -15.06
CA ARG A 151 37.42 -39.93 -14.95
C ARG A 151 38.46 -40.00 -13.85
N THR A 152 39.69 -39.57 -14.16
CA THR A 152 40.81 -39.52 -13.23
C THR A 152 41.26 -38.07 -13.03
N GLY A 153 41.65 -37.71 -11.81
CA GLY A 153 42.18 -36.38 -11.48
C GLY A 153 42.72 -36.33 -10.05
N TYR A 154 43.03 -35.13 -9.58
CA TYR A 154 43.59 -34.90 -8.24
C TYR A 154 42.60 -34.16 -7.36
N ILE A 155 42.51 -34.55 -6.10
CA ILE A 155 41.70 -33.90 -5.07
C ILE A 155 42.53 -33.70 -3.81
N MET A 156 42.27 -32.65 -3.03
CA MET A 156 43.01 -32.47 -1.78
C MET A 156 42.70 -33.62 -0.83
N SER A 157 43.76 -34.23 -0.27
CA SER A 157 43.65 -35.42 0.59
C SER A 157 42.79 -35.17 1.83
N LYS A 158 42.77 -33.92 2.35
CA LYS A 158 41.92 -33.52 3.48
C LYS A 158 40.41 -33.66 3.24
N PHE A 159 39.99 -33.80 1.99
CA PHE A 159 38.58 -34.00 1.61
C PHE A 159 38.26 -35.47 1.29
N LEU A 160 39.16 -36.40 1.60
CA LEU A 160 38.94 -37.83 1.47
C LEU A 160 38.77 -38.46 2.84
N SER A 161 37.72 -39.27 3.00
CA SER A 161 37.47 -40.09 4.19
C SER A 161 37.49 -41.56 3.80
N VAL A 162 38.23 -42.38 4.56
CA VAL A 162 38.25 -43.85 4.38
C VAL A 162 37.01 -44.54 4.98
N THR A 163 36.28 -43.84 5.86
CA THR A 163 34.99 -44.31 6.38
C THR A 163 33.86 -43.86 5.46
N ASN A 164 32.85 -44.73 5.30
CA ASN A 164 31.65 -44.35 4.58
C ASN A 164 30.91 -43.27 5.35
N ILE A 165 31.07 -42.04 4.88
CA ILE A 165 30.43 -40.84 5.42
C ILE A 165 29.18 -40.47 4.61
N THR A 166 28.52 -41.45 3.96
CA THR A 166 27.16 -41.23 3.46
C THR A 166 26.39 -40.47 4.53
N PRO A 167 25.91 -39.25 4.25
CA PRO A 167 25.43 -38.36 5.29
C PRO A 167 24.22 -38.98 6.00
N SER A 168 24.47 -39.75 7.06
CA SER A 168 23.41 -40.37 7.83
C SER A 168 22.61 -39.27 8.51
N THR A 169 21.30 -39.41 8.47
CA THR A 169 20.41 -38.51 9.20
C THR A 169 20.29 -39.10 10.60
N PRO A 170 20.69 -38.38 11.66
CA PRO A 170 20.59 -38.89 13.03
C PRO A 170 19.14 -39.29 13.35
N SER A 171 18.94 -40.32 14.19
CA SER A 171 17.60 -40.75 14.61
C SER A 171 16.80 -39.63 15.30
N SER A 172 17.49 -38.69 15.95
CA SER A 172 16.92 -37.49 16.60
C SER A 172 16.67 -36.32 15.64
N SER A 173 16.90 -36.50 14.34
CA SER A 173 16.64 -35.44 13.37
C SER A 173 15.14 -35.26 13.13
N TYR A 174 14.75 -34.02 12.86
CA TYR A 174 13.36 -33.70 12.57
C TYR A 174 13.24 -32.60 11.52
N THR A 175 12.08 -32.53 10.90
CA THR A 175 11.75 -31.50 9.91
C THR A 175 11.41 -30.19 10.61
N ALA A 176 12.01 -29.10 10.14
CA ALA A 176 11.66 -27.75 10.53
C ALA A 176 11.53 -26.86 9.28
N TYR A 177 11.08 -25.63 9.48
CA TYR A 177 10.90 -24.64 8.45
C TYR A 177 11.60 -23.34 8.85
N VAL A 178 12.20 -22.67 7.86
CA VAL A 178 12.82 -21.36 8.05
C VAL A 178 11.75 -20.33 8.39
N THR A 179 11.96 -19.52 9.43
CA THR A 179 11.05 -18.44 9.84
C THR A 179 11.80 -17.14 10.15
N ALA A 180 11.19 -15.99 9.88
CA ALA A 180 11.69 -14.67 10.24
C ALA A 180 10.54 -13.66 10.35
N SER A 181 10.47 -12.89 11.43
CA SER A 181 9.39 -11.92 11.69
C SER A 181 9.30 -10.79 10.66
N ASN A 182 10.39 -10.51 9.95
CA ASN A 182 10.47 -9.51 8.90
C ASN A 182 10.27 -10.08 7.49
N GLY A 183 10.03 -11.40 7.35
CA GLY A 183 9.85 -12.08 6.07
C GLY A 183 11.12 -12.20 5.21
N LYS A 184 12.28 -11.74 5.69
CA LYS A 184 13.53 -11.76 4.91
C LYS A 184 14.18 -13.15 4.92
N PRO A 185 14.95 -13.50 3.86
CA PRO A 185 15.73 -14.74 3.83
C PRO A 185 16.74 -14.84 4.97
N VAL A 186 16.94 -16.06 5.48
CA VAL A 186 17.84 -16.37 6.60
C VAL A 186 19.12 -17.03 6.10
N ARG A 187 20.26 -16.64 6.68
CA ARG A 187 21.59 -17.13 6.30
C ARG A 187 21.90 -18.45 7.00
N MET A 188 22.34 -19.44 6.24
CA MET A 188 23.00 -20.66 6.74
C MET A 188 24.51 -20.46 6.68
N ARG A 189 25.23 -20.86 7.73
CA ARG A 189 26.66 -20.60 7.90
C ARG A 189 27.48 -21.87 8.05
N THR A 190 28.79 -21.76 7.86
CA THR A 190 29.73 -22.89 8.01
C THR A 190 29.98 -23.32 9.46
N GLY A 191 29.59 -22.50 10.44
CA GLY A 191 29.76 -22.80 11.87
C GLY A 191 28.72 -22.08 12.75
N ALA A 192 28.65 -22.48 14.01
CA ALA A 192 27.71 -21.96 15.02
C ALA A 192 28.10 -20.56 15.53
N GLY A 193 27.96 -19.54 14.68
CA GLY A 193 28.30 -18.15 15.03
C GLY A 193 28.09 -17.18 13.86
N THR A 194 27.95 -15.89 14.16
CA THR A 194 27.75 -14.85 13.12
C THR A 194 29.03 -14.48 12.36
N ASN A 195 30.20 -14.81 12.92
CA ASN A 195 31.53 -14.64 12.33
C ASN A 195 31.88 -15.68 11.25
N TYR A 196 31.15 -16.81 11.19
CA TYR A 196 31.38 -17.84 10.18
C TYR A 196 30.87 -17.44 8.80
N SER A 197 31.54 -17.93 7.75
CA SER A 197 31.16 -17.67 6.36
C SER A 197 29.73 -18.16 6.05
N VAL A 198 29.01 -17.39 5.22
CA VAL A 198 27.67 -17.74 4.76
C VAL A 198 27.79 -18.80 3.65
N ILE A 199 27.11 -19.94 3.83
CA ILE A 199 27.01 -20.99 2.80
C ILE A 199 26.00 -20.57 1.74
N SER A 200 24.79 -20.19 2.18
CA SER A 200 23.66 -19.79 1.34
C SER A 200 22.61 -19.03 2.17
N THR A 201 21.61 -18.46 1.50
CA THR A 201 20.42 -17.84 2.11
C THR A 201 19.17 -18.59 1.69
N TYR A 202 18.25 -18.81 2.63
CA TYR A 202 17.00 -19.54 2.40
C TYR A 202 15.81 -18.67 2.76
N SER A 203 14.80 -18.66 1.89
CA SER A 203 13.55 -17.93 2.12
C SER A 203 12.77 -18.53 3.29
N VAL A 204 11.95 -17.72 3.96
CA VAL A 204 10.98 -18.19 4.95
C VAL A 204 10.11 -19.29 4.33
N GLY A 205 9.76 -20.32 5.10
CA GLY A 205 9.03 -21.50 4.62
C GLY A 205 9.87 -22.59 3.99
N THR A 206 11.16 -22.36 3.72
CA THR A 206 12.05 -23.43 3.22
C THR A 206 12.08 -24.58 4.24
N GLN A 207 11.76 -25.80 3.78
CA GLN A 207 11.87 -27.00 4.60
C GLN A 207 13.34 -27.35 4.83
N VAL A 208 13.69 -27.66 6.07
CA VAL A 208 15.04 -28.04 6.49
C VAL A 208 14.98 -29.28 7.37
N THR A 209 16.06 -30.06 7.36
CA THR A 209 16.25 -31.14 8.33
C THR A 209 17.17 -30.64 9.43
N VAL A 210 16.67 -30.57 10.67
CA VAL A 210 17.50 -30.29 11.85
C VAL A 210 18.22 -31.58 12.21
N LEU A 211 19.54 -31.60 12.06
CA LEU A 211 20.40 -32.75 12.41
C LEU A 211 20.76 -32.72 13.89
N GLU A 212 20.94 -31.53 14.46
CA GLU A 212 21.33 -31.33 15.84
C GLU A 212 20.75 -30.01 16.35
N TYR A 213 19.97 -30.09 17.42
CA TYR A 213 19.38 -28.92 18.06
C TYR A 213 20.38 -28.28 19.01
N GLY A 214 20.56 -26.95 18.90
CA GLY A 214 21.35 -26.18 19.84
C GLY A 214 20.58 -24.97 20.36
N LYS A 215 21.00 -24.43 21.50
CA LYS A 215 20.30 -23.30 22.17
C LYS A 215 20.24 -22.05 21.28
N THR A 216 21.33 -21.75 20.56
CA THR A 216 21.43 -20.53 19.73
C THR A 216 21.56 -20.86 18.24
N TRP A 217 22.19 -21.98 17.90
CA TRP A 217 22.40 -22.45 16.54
C TRP A 217 22.04 -23.92 16.45
N CYS A 218 21.27 -24.29 15.43
CA CYS A 218 21.03 -25.68 15.07
C CYS A 218 21.93 -26.05 13.89
N ARG A 219 22.43 -27.29 13.89
CA ARG A 219 23.05 -27.90 12.70
C ARG A 219 21.93 -28.45 11.82
N ILE A 220 21.85 -27.97 10.59
CA ILE A 220 20.78 -28.27 9.65
C ILE A 220 21.32 -28.79 8.31
N ARG A 221 20.46 -29.48 7.57
CA ARG A 221 20.68 -29.89 6.19
C ARG A 221 19.58 -29.33 5.29
N VAL A 222 19.97 -28.69 4.19
CA VAL A 222 19.07 -28.09 3.19
C VAL A 222 19.70 -28.22 1.81
N ASN A 223 18.94 -28.72 0.82
CA ASN A 223 19.39 -28.88 -0.57
C ASN A 223 20.77 -29.55 -0.71
N GLY A 224 21.05 -30.57 0.12
CA GLY A 224 22.32 -31.32 0.13
C GLY A 224 23.47 -30.67 0.91
N TYR A 225 23.35 -29.40 1.31
CA TYR A 225 24.37 -28.71 2.11
C TYR A 225 24.11 -28.90 3.62
N THR A 226 25.18 -29.01 4.40
CA THR A 226 25.12 -29.06 5.86
C THR A 226 25.76 -27.80 6.44
N GLY A 227 25.08 -27.16 7.39
CA GLY A 227 25.56 -25.93 8.01
C GLY A 227 24.79 -25.59 9.28
N TYR A 228 24.96 -24.36 9.75
CA TYR A 228 24.34 -23.87 10.98
C TYR A 228 23.39 -22.71 10.70
N MET A 229 22.22 -22.73 11.31
CA MET A 229 21.23 -21.65 11.29
C MET A 229 20.80 -21.34 12.72
N MET A 230 20.53 -20.06 13.03
CA MET A 230 20.10 -19.71 14.38
C MET A 230 18.76 -20.37 14.72
N THR A 231 18.65 -20.91 15.93
CA THR A 231 17.48 -21.64 16.43
C THR A 231 16.19 -20.82 16.32
N LYS A 232 16.26 -19.51 16.61
CA LYS A 232 15.12 -18.59 16.52
C LYS A 232 14.51 -18.42 15.12
N PHE A 233 15.21 -18.88 14.09
CA PHE A 233 14.74 -18.83 12.70
C PHE A 233 14.27 -20.20 12.20
N LEU A 234 14.04 -21.14 13.11
CA LEU A 234 13.53 -22.47 12.80
C LEU A 234 12.24 -22.70 13.59
N THR A 235 11.24 -23.30 12.94
CA THR A 235 9.98 -23.71 13.55
C THR A 235 9.60 -25.11 13.09
N THR A 236 9.02 -25.92 13.97
CA THR A 236 8.47 -27.24 13.61
C THR A 236 7.08 -27.14 12.97
N THR A 237 6.40 -26.02 13.15
CA THR A 237 5.09 -25.75 12.52
C THR A 237 5.29 -25.34 11.07
N GLN A 238 4.67 -26.09 10.14
CA GLN A 238 4.68 -25.74 8.73
C GLN A 238 4.01 -24.37 8.52
N PRO A 239 4.72 -23.39 7.93
CA PRO A 239 4.12 -22.10 7.66
C PRO A 239 3.04 -22.23 6.60
N THR A 240 1.90 -21.58 6.82
CA THR A 240 0.86 -21.46 5.79
C THR A 240 1.39 -20.60 4.65
N ILE A 241 1.05 -20.91 3.40
CA ILE A 241 1.49 -20.11 2.25
C ILE A 241 0.36 -19.16 1.86
N ILE A 242 0.66 -17.86 1.71
CA ILE A 242 -0.30 -16.93 1.11
C ILE A 242 -0.42 -17.21 -0.39
N SER A 243 -1.64 -17.46 -0.84
CA SER A 243 -1.94 -17.84 -2.22
C SER A 243 -2.47 -16.68 -3.06
N SER A 244 -3.18 -15.72 -2.44
CA SER A 244 -3.73 -14.56 -3.15
C SER A 244 -3.93 -13.34 -2.25
N ALA A 245 -3.97 -12.18 -2.88
CA ALA A 245 -4.39 -10.91 -2.31
C ALA A 245 -5.28 -10.18 -3.31
N ALA A 246 -6.43 -9.67 -2.88
CA ALA A 246 -7.37 -8.94 -3.71
C ALA A 246 -7.76 -7.62 -3.04
N LEU A 247 -7.82 -6.55 -3.83
CA LEU A 247 -8.36 -5.27 -3.36
C LEU A 247 -9.88 -5.33 -3.33
N ASN A 248 -10.49 -4.60 -2.41
CA ASN A 248 -11.94 -4.42 -2.37
C ASN A 248 -12.50 -3.67 -3.59
N LYS A 249 -11.65 -2.90 -4.29
CA LYS A 249 -12.01 -2.08 -5.46
C LYS A 249 -10.93 -2.13 -6.53
N ASN A 250 -11.35 -2.07 -7.79
CA ASN A 250 -10.47 -1.96 -8.97
C ASN A 250 -10.46 -0.54 -9.58
N THR A 251 -11.34 0.35 -9.12
CA THR A 251 -11.38 1.78 -9.42
C THR A 251 -11.70 2.52 -8.13
N VAL A 252 -10.97 3.61 -7.86
CA VAL A 252 -11.06 4.37 -6.61
C VAL A 252 -10.87 5.86 -6.85
N TRP A 253 -11.33 6.68 -5.89
CA TRP A 253 -11.19 8.14 -5.91
C TRP A 253 -10.42 8.63 -4.67
N PRO A 254 -9.81 9.84 -4.73
CA PRO A 254 -9.20 10.46 -3.56
C PRO A 254 -10.15 10.51 -2.35
N GLY A 255 -9.62 10.16 -1.17
CA GLY A 255 -10.37 10.04 0.09
C GLY A 255 -10.92 8.64 0.37
N GLU A 256 -11.03 7.77 -0.64
CA GLU A 256 -11.47 6.39 -0.42
C GLU A 256 -10.39 5.53 0.22
N THR A 257 -10.80 4.52 0.99
CA THR A 257 -9.88 3.57 1.61
C THR A 257 -9.90 2.23 0.88
N LEU A 258 -8.74 1.83 0.38
CA LEU A 258 -8.47 0.50 -0.13
C LEU A 258 -8.18 -0.46 1.02
N THR A 259 -8.85 -1.61 0.99
CA THR A 259 -8.58 -2.74 1.89
C THR A 259 -8.17 -3.96 1.06
N VAL A 260 -7.51 -4.92 1.70
CA VAL A 260 -7.03 -6.13 1.05
C VAL A 260 -7.56 -7.38 1.75
N THR A 261 -8.12 -8.28 0.96
CA THR A 261 -8.50 -9.63 1.38
C THR A 261 -7.42 -10.60 0.95
N THR A 262 -7.01 -11.49 1.83
CA THR A 262 -5.96 -12.48 1.60
C THR A 262 -6.50 -13.90 1.73
N ASN A 263 -5.87 -14.85 1.03
CA ASN A 263 -6.12 -16.27 1.24
C ASN A 263 -4.82 -16.98 1.67
N PRO A 264 -4.74 -17.50 2.91
CA PRO A 264 -5.78 -17.52 3.94
C PRO A 264 -5.99 -16.15 4.60
N ALA A 265 -7.22 -15.90 5.09
CA ALA A 265 -7.60 -14.65 5.74
C ALA A 265 -7.11 -14.57 7.21
N ASN A 266 -7.01 -13.35 7.75
CA ASN A 266 -6.79 -13.07 9.18
C ASN A 266 -5.48 -13.60 9.80
N ILE A 267 -4.39 -13.63 9.03
CA ILE A 267 -3.06 -13.97 9.55
C ILE A 267 -2.16 -12.73 9.62
N SER A 268 -1.04 -12.82 10.36
CA SER A 268 -0.04 -11.75 10.47
C SER A 268 0.67 -11.51 9.12
N PHE A 269 0.42 -10.35 8.50
CA PHE A 269 1.04 -9.94 7.25
C PHE A 269 1.81 -8.63 7.38
N SER A 270 2.66 -8.34 6.39
CA SER A 270 3.12 -7.00 6.08
C SER A 270 2.59 -6.52 4.75
N TYR A 271 2.31 -5.22 4.68
CA TYR A 271 1.73 -4.56 3.53
C TYR A 271 2.72 -3.53 2.98
N GLU A 272 2.79 -3.45 1.66
CA GLU A 272 3.52 -2.42 0.94
C GLU A 272 2.63 -1.93 -0.21
N TRP A 273 2.12 -0.71 -0.08
CA TRP A 273 1.30 -0.08 -1.11
C TRP A 273 2.21 0.58 -2.14
N LEU A 274 1.97 0.33 -3.42
CA LEU A 274 2.79 0.83 -4.53
C LEU A 274 1.91 1.45 -5.61
N ASN A 275 2.40 2.51 -6.25
CA ASN A 275 1.85 2.96 -7.51
C ASN A 275 2.47 2.22 -8.72
N ASP A 276 1.94 2.50 -9.91
CA ASP A 276 2.42 2.03 -11.21
C ASP A 276 3.86 2.42 -11.55
N ALA A 277 4.38 3.52 -10.99
CA ALA A 277 5.78 3.90 -11.09
C ALA A 277 6.70 3.14 -10.12
N GLY A 278 6.15 2.24 -9.29
CA GLY A 278 6.90 1.47 -8.30
C GLY A 278 7.24 2.27 -7.03
N ALA A 279 6.73 3.49 -6.88
CA ALA A 279 6.94 4.28 -5.67
C ALA A 279 6.10 3.71 -4.53
N ARG A 280 6.70 3.62 -3.34
CA ARG A 280 6.05 3.13 -2.13
C ARG A 280 5.19 4.23 -1.50
N LEU A 281 3.91 3.92 -1.32
CA LEU A 281 2.91 4.85 -0.81
C LEU A 281 2.63 4.69 0.69
N GLY A 282 2.79 3.47 1.24
CA GLY A 282 2.50 3.19 2.65
C GLY A 282 2.67 1.72 3.06
N THR A 283 2.45 1.43 4.35
CA THR A 283 2.63 0.10 4.96
C THR A 283 1.47 -0.38 5.83
N GLY A 284 0.40 0.42 5.92
CA GLY A 284 -0.78 0.04 6.69
C GLY A 284 -1.51 -1.16 6.08
N SER A 285 -2.33 -1.83 6.89
CA SER A 285 -3.28 -2.86 6.41
C SER A 285 -4.34 -2.29 5.45
N THR A 286 -4.51 -0.98 5.44
CA THR A 286 -5.32 -0.23 4.50
C THR A 286 -4.53 0.94 3.93
N TYR A 287 -5.06 1.54 2.86
CA TYR A 287 -4.51 2.75 2.27
C TYR A 287 -5.62 3.71 1.88
N THR A 288 -5.60 4.92 2.43
CA THR A 288 -6.47 6.02 2.00
C THR A 288 -5.84 6.70 0.79
N VAL A 289 -6.57 6.67 -0.33
CA VAL A 289 -6.15 7.21 -1.62
C VAL A 289 -6.02 8.73 -1.51
N LYS A 290 -4.90 9.28 -1.95
CA LYS A 290 -4.61 10.71 -1.89
C LYS A 290 -4.96 11.38 -3.21
N THR A 291 -5.20 12.68 -3.18
CA THR A 291 -5.35 13.50 -4.39
C THR A 291 -4.11 13.44 -5.29
N SER A 292 -2.92 13.26 -4.70
CA SER A 292 -1.66 13.06 -5.44
C SER A 292 -1.60 11.76 -6.24
N ASP A 293 -2.47 10.79 -5.95
CA ASP A 293 -2.49 9.50 -6.64
C ASP A 293 -3.37 9.52 -7.89
N THR A 294 -4.12 10.60 -8.14
CA THR A 294 -4.99 10.75 -9.30
C THR A 294 -4.25 10.49 -10.61
N GLY A 295 -4.87 9.67 -11.47
CA GLY A 295 -4.30 9.25 -12.76
C GLY A 295 -3.28 8.11 -12.64
N ARG A 296 -2.96 7.63 -11.43
CA ARG A 296 -2.12 6.45 -11.22
C ARG A 296 -2.95 5.20 -10.99
N ARG A 297 -2.28 4.05 -11.00
CA ARG A 297 -2.82 2.81 -10.45
C ARG A 297 -2.12 2.44 -9.15
N ILE A 298 -2.88 1.94 -8.18
CA ILE A 298 -2.39 1.50 -6.87
C ILE A 298 -2.56 -0.02 -6.76
N ARG A 299 -1.59 -0.69 -6.13
CA ARG A 299 -1.71 -2.09 -5.70
C ARG A 299 -1.03 -2.28 -4.35
N VAL A 300 -1.27 -3.42 -3.73
CA VAL A 300 -0.56 -3.82 -2.51
C VAL A 300 0.23 -5.09 -2.73
N ARG A 301 1.47 -5.11 -2.23
CA ARG A 301 2.23 -6.33 -2.00
C ARG A 301 2.02 -6.78 -0.57
N VAL A 302 1.60 -8.02 -0.40
CA VAL A 302 1.39 -8.65 0.91
C VAL A 302 2.43 -9.73 1.10
N THR A 303 3.12 -9.70 2.24
CA THR A 303 4.16 -10.69 2.59
C THR A 303 3.85 -11.33 3.94
N GLY A 304 3.86 -12.66 3.99
CA GLY A 304 3.62 -13.46 5.19
C GLY A 304 4.59 -13.17 6.33
N LYS A 305 4.09 -13.19 7.57
CA LYS A 305 4.87 -13.13 8.82
C LYS A 305 4.36 -14.16 9.82
N ASN A 306 5.13 -14.42 10.89
CA ASN A 306 4.71 -15.17 12.08
C ASN A 306 3.93 -16.47 11.78
N GLY A 307 4.51 -17.38 10.99
CA GLY A 307 3.85 -18.64 10.63
C GLY A 307 3.15 -18.62 9.26
N THR A 308 3.23 -17.52 8.51
CA THR A 308 2.87 -17.49 7.09
C THR A 308 4.07 -17.11 6.23
N THR A 309 4.19 -17.71 5.05
CA THR A 309 5.23 -17.43 4.06
C THR A 309 4.65 -17.08 2.69
N GLY A 310 5.50 -16.58 1.79
CA GLY A 310 5.13 -16.14 0.44
C GLY A 310 4.92 -14.63 0.35
N SER A 311 4.95 -14.14 -0.89
CA SER A 311 4.66 -12.75 -1.24
C SER A 311 3.78 -12.72 -2.47
N VAL A 312 2.64 -12.05 -2.37
CA VAL A 312 1.67 -11.91 -3.46
C VAL A 312 1.39 -10.43 -3.68
N VAL A 313 1.00 -10.08 -4.89
CA VAL A 313 0.56 -8.72 -5.24
C VAL A 313 -0.91 -8.77 -5.63
N SER A 314 -1.66 -7.75 -5.24
CA SER A 314 -3.02 -7.58 -5.71
C SER A 314 -3.08 -7.18 -7.18
N GLY A 315 -4.27 -7.26 -7.76
CA GLY A 315 -4.62 -6.51 -8.96
C GLY A 315 -4.49 -4.99 -8.74
N TRP A 316 -4.57 -4.25 -9.84
CA TRP A 316 -4.50 -2.79 -9.83
C TRP A 316 -5.86 -2.16 -9.52
N ALA A 317 -5.85 -1.10 -8.73
CA ALA A 317 -6.94 -0.15 -8.60
C ALA A 317 -6.59 1.16 -9.34
N ALA A 318 -7.39 1.56 -10.32
CA ALA A 318 -7.21 2.82 -11.03
C ALA A 318 -7.72 4.00 -10.20
N VAL A 319 -6.92 5.04 -10.02
CA VAL A 319 -7.30 6.25 -9.29
C VAL A 319 -7.82 7.29 -10.27
N GLN A 320 -9.12 7.57 -10.23
CA GLN A 320 -9.75 8.53 -11.14
C GLN A 320 -9.71 9.97 -10.59
N GLY A 321 -9.68 10.95 -11.50
CA GLY A 321 -9.75 12.38 -11.19
C GLY A 321 -11.18 12.85 -10.90
N ASN A 322 -11.28 13.92 -10.13
CA ASN A 322 -12.47 14.44 -9.44
C ASN A 322 -13.79 14.41 -10.25
N GLY A 323 -14.61 13.40 -10.03
CA GLY A 323 -16.06 13.56 -9.90
C GLY A 323 -16.35 13.53 -8.41
N THR A 324 -16.98 14.57 -7.87
CA THR A 324 -17.33 14.71 -6.44
C THR A 324 -17.99 13.43 -5.91
N VAL A 325 -17.27 12.64 -5.09
CA VAL A 325 -17.87 11.49 -4.40
C VAL A 325 -18.57 12.01 -3.14
N GLY A 326 -19.80 12.49 -3.32
CA GLY A 326 -20.81 12.31 -2.28
C GLY A 326 -21.04 10.81 -2.12
N THR A 327 -21.19 10.34 -0.88
CA THR A 327 -21.59 8.97 -0.52
C THR A 327 -22.53 8.36 -1.56
N VAL A 328 -22.11 7.24 -2.18
CA VAL A 328 -22.97 6.56 -3.14
C VAL A 328 -24.05 5.80 -2.37
N TYR A 329 -25.31 6.21 -2.55
CA TYR A 329 -26.46 5.54 -1.96
C TYR A 329 -27.04 4.50 -2.93
N GLN A 330 -27.58 3.39 -2.41
CA GLN A 330 -28.51 2.55 -3.17
C GLN A 330 -29.92 2.76 -2.60
N LEU A 331 -30.90 2.97 -3.48
CA LEU A 331 -32.30 3.02 -3.05
C LEU A 331 -32.72 1.66 -2.50
N LYS A 332 -33.14 1.64 -1.23
CA LYS A 332 -33.58 0.42 -0.52
C LYS A 332 -35.08 0.36 -0.35
N ALA A 333 -35.73 1.50 -0.17
CA ALA A 333 -37.16 1.59 0.06
C ALA A 333 -37.73 2.93 -0.40
N LEU A 334 -39.02 2.89 -0.74
CA LEU A 334 -39.87 4.04 -0.99
C LEU A 334 -41.17 3.84 -0.22
N THR A 335 -41.50 4.73 0.71
CA THR A 335 -42.69 4.62 1.56
C THR A 335 -43.60 5.83 1.41
N LEU A 336 -44.90 5.61 1.47
CA LEU A 336 -45.91 6.68 1.46
C LEU A 336 -46.25 7.07 2.91
N ASN A 337 -46.62 8.34 3.12
CA ASN A 337 -47.09 8.82 4.43
C ASN A 337 -48.40 8.16 4.91
N THR A 338 -49.22 7.65 3.99
CA THR A 338 -50.47 6.94 4.28
C THR A 338 -50.83 6.02 3.12
N THR A 339 -51.54 4.92 3.41
CA THR A 339 -52.18 4.08 2.39
C THR A 339 -53.63 4.51 2.12
N ASN A 340 -54.27 5.24 3.05
CA ASN A 340 -55.63 5.74 2.89
C ASN A 340 -55.63 7.01 2.00
N ALA A 341 -55.68 6.82 0.68
CA ALA A 341 -55.74 7.89 -0.29
C ALA A 341 -57.18 8.37 -0.50
N VAL A 342 -57.40 9.69 -0.42
CA VAL A 342 -58.70 10.32 -0.56
C VAL A 342 -58.55 11.47 -1.55
N VAL A 343 -59.51 11.68 -2.45
CA VAL A 343 -59.44 12.80 -3.42
C VAL A 343 -59.22 14.13 -2.68
N GLY A 344 -58.20 14.88 -3.11
CA GLY A 344 -57.77 16.14 -2.52
C GLY A 344 -56.72 16.03 -1.41
N THR A 345 -56.40 14.84 -0.90
CA THR A 345 -55.30 14.68 0.05
C THR A 345 -53.95 14.62 -0.67
N THR A 346 -52.87 15.00 0.04
CA THR A 346 -51.51 14.95 -0.50
C THR A 346 -50.79 13.72 0.02
N LEU A 347 -50.41 12.84 -0.90
CA LEU A 347 -49.49 11.74 -0.64
C LEU A 347 -48.06 12.27 -0.72
N THR A 348 -47.21 11.88 0.22
CA THR A 348 -45.76 12.20 0.20
C THR A 348 -44.96 10.90 0.19
N ALA A 349 -43.91 10.86 -0.62
CA ALA A 349 -43.07 9.69 -0.80
C ALA A 349 -41.69 9.92 -0.16
N THR A 350 -41.27 9.00 0.69
CA THR A 350 -40.01 9.05 1.44
C THR A 350 -39.07 7.95 0.95
N ILE A 351 -37.86 8.31 0.55
CA ILE A 351 -36.81 7.36 0.12
C ILE A 351 -35.86 7.01 1.26
N ALA A 352 -35.34 5.78 1.25
CA ALA A 352 -34.30 5.32 2.16
C ALA A 352 -33.09 4.76 1.39
N PRO A 353 -31.86 4.94 1.88
CA PRO A 353 -31.47 5.57 3.16
C PRO A 353 -31.47 7.12 3.14
N SER A 354 -31.48 7.74 4.34
CA SER A 354 -31.43 9.21 4.48
C SER A 354 -30.17 9.79 3.81
N GLY A 355 -30.35 10.85 3.02
CA GLY A 355 -29.32 11.46 2.18
C GLY A 355 -29.31 10.98 0.72
N ALA A 356 -30.06 9.92 0.38
CA ALA A 356 -30.28 9.53 -1.01
C ALA A 356 -31.09 10.60 -1.77
N THR A 357 -30.89 10.67 -3.09
CA THR A 357 -31.62 11.57 -4.00
C THR A 357 -32.25 10.75 -5.13
N ALA A 358 -33.50 11.03 -5.50
CA ALA A 358 -34.20 10.31 -6.56
C ALA A 358 -35.23 11.19 -7.26
N ASN A 359 -35.50 10.87 -8.52
CA ASN A 359 -36.65 11.34 -9.27
C ASN A 359 -37.86 10.46 -8.90
N ILE A 360 -38.99 11.07 -8.53
CA ILE A 360 -40.19 10.34 -8.07
C ILE A 360 -41.36 10.59 -9.02
N TYR A 361 -41.97 9.50 -9.46
CA TYR A 361 -43.08 9.46 -10.40
C TYR A 361 -44.29 8.77 -9.76
N TRP A 362 -45.49 9.25 -10.06
CA TRP A 362 -46.74 8.74 -9.52
C TRP A 362 -47.57 8.06 -10.61
N TYR A 363 -48.16 6.91 -10.28
CA TYR A 363 -48.93 6.09 -11.21
C TYR A 363 -50.19 5.52 -10.56
N LEU A 364 -51.20 5.24 -11.38
CA LEU A 364 -52.32 4.36 -11.04
C LEU A 364 -51.92 2.89 -11.18
N ASP A 365 -52.69 2.01 -10.55
CA ASP A 365 -52.52 0.55 -10.63
C ASP A 365 -52.64 -0.06 -12.03
N ASN A 366 -53.21 0.65 -12.98
CA ASN A 366 -53.26 0.28 -14.40
C ASN A 366 -52.07 0.82 -15.22
N GLY A 367 -51.08 1.46 -14.57
CA GLY A 367 -49.90 2.05 -15.20
C GLY A 367 -50.10 3.45 -15.77
N THR A 368 -51.27 4.08 -15.61
CA THR A 368 -51.48 5.47 -16.03
C THR A 368 -50.62 6.43 -15.20
N TYR A 369 -49.84 7.26 -15.87
CA TYR A 369 -49.00 8.29 -15.25
C TYR A 369 -49.85 9.44 -14.69
N LEU A 370 -49.55 9.85 -13.45
CA LEU A 370 -50.30 10.89 -12.72
C LEU A 370 -49.49 12.18 -12.51
N GLY A 371 -48.17 12.08 -12.36
CA GLY A 371 -47.34 13.26 -12.10
C GLY A 371 -45.94 12.95 -11.59
N TYR A 372 -45.19 14.02 -11.29
CA TYR A 372 -43.78 14.00 -10.88
C TYR A 372 -43.56 14.87 -9.65
N GLY A 373 -42.73 14.40 -8.71
CA GLY A 373 -42.37 15.12 -7.48
C GLY A 373 -42.41 14.25 -6.23
N SER A 374 -41.84 14.75 -5.12
CA SER A 374 -41.84 14.05 -3.82
C SER A 374 -43.20 13.98 -3.15
N SER A 375 -44.20 14.68 -3.68
CA SER A 375 -45.58 14.63 -3.27
C SER A 375 -46.54 14.65 -4.46
N TYR A 376 -47.75 14.16 -4.25
CA TYR A 376 -48.83 14.17 -5.24
C TYR A 376 -50.18 14.39 -4.54
N THR A 377 -50.92 15.40 -5.00
CA THR A 377 -52.31 15.62 -4.56
C THR A 377 -53.25 14.73 -5.36
N VAL A 378 -53.98 13.86 -4.67
CA VAL A 378 -54.87 12.86 -5.26
C VAL A 378 -55.97 13.55 -6.05
N GLN A 379 -55.97 13.35 -7.37
CA GLN A 379 -56.94 13.94 -8.27
C GLN A 379 -58.23 13.10 -8.37
N PRO A 380 -59.38 13.70 -8.74
CA PRO A 380 -60.65 12.98 -8.88
C PRO A 380 -60.61 11.80 -9.87
N ASN A 381 -59.73 11.86 -10.88
CA ASN A 381 -59.56 10.80 -11.87
C ASN A 381 -58.97 9.49 -11.30
N ALA A 382 -58.43 9.53 -10.07
CA ALA A 382 -57.91 8.36 -9.37
C ALA A 382 -58.98 7.63 -8.55
N LEU A 383 -60.21 8.17 -8.46
CA LEU A 383 -61.30 7.60 -7.67
C LEU A 383 -61.58 6.14 -8.07
N GLY A 384 -61.65 5.24 -7.08
CA GLY A 384 -61.88 3.82 -7.31
C GLY A 384 -60.66 3.04 -7.82
N ARG A 385 -59.48 3.67 -7.89
CA ARG A 385 -58.19 3.04 -8.27
C ARG A 385 -57.21 3.12 -7.11
N ARG A 386 -56.09 2.41 -7.22
CA ARG A 386 -54.96 2.54 -6.27
C ARG A 386 -53.83 3.34 -6.92
N ILE A 387 -53.07 4.05 -6.10
CA ILE A 387 -51.92 4.86 -6.51
C ILE A 387 -50.65 4.21 -5.96
N PHE A 388 -49.55 4.31 -6.69
CA PHE A 388 -48.22 4.01 -6.17
C PHE A 388 -47.19 5.03 -6.69
N ALA A 389 -46.07 5.12 -5.99
CA ALA A 389 -44.92 5.91 -6.40
C ALA A 389 -43.77 5.00 -6.86
N TYR A 390 -43.00 5.48 -7.84
CA TYR A 390 -41.80 4.85 -8.35
C TYR A 390 -40.66 5.86 -8.34
N ALA A 391 -39.50 5.46 -7.82
CA ALA A 391 -38.34 6.30 -7.64
C ALA A 391 -37.13 5.76 -8.41
N GLU A 392 -36.40 6.66 -9.08
CA GLU A 392 -35.14 6.38 -9.76
C GLU A 392 -34.02 7.20 -9.16
N GLY A 393 -32.95 6.54 -8.71
CA GLY A 393 -31.82 7.21 -8.07
C GLY A 393 -31.16 8.24 -9.00
N THR A 394 -30.82 9.40 -8.44
CA THR A 394 -30.12 10.49 -9.15
C THR A 394 -28.82 10.87 -8.45
N ASN A 395 -27.93 11.57 -9.16
CA ASN A 395 -26.62 11.99 -8.65
C ASN A 395 -25.81 10.78 -8.14
N SER A 396 -25.41 10.80 -6.88
CA SER A 396 -24.69 9.71 -6.21
C SER A 396 -25.62 8.57 -5.75
N THR A 397 -26.90 8.54 -6.10
CA THR A 397 -27.82 7.46 -5.72
C THR A 397 -28.12 6.56 -6.91
N THR A 398 -28.01 5.25 -6.73
CA THR A 398 -28.25 4.23 -7.77
C THR A 398 -29.44 3.33 -7.43
N GLY A 399 -30.00 2.68 -8.45
CA GLY A 399 -31.13 1.74 -8.32
C GLY A 399 -32.50 2.41 -8.42
N THR A 400 -33.53 1.60 -8.26
CA THR A 400 -34.94 2.02 -8.33
C THR A 400 -35.70 1.44 -7.14
N ALA A 401 -36.78 2.10 -6.73
CA ALA A 401 -37.65 1.62 -5.66
C ALA A 401 -39.11 1.93 -5.98
N THR A 402 -40.01 1.03 -5.59
CA THR A 402 -41.46 1.19 -5.78
C THR A 402 -42.14 1.14 -4.42
N SER A 403 -43.10 2.03 -4.19
CA SER A 403 -43.89 2.01 -2.95
C SER A 403 -44.89 0.87 -2.94
N ALA A 404 -45.44 0.56 -1.77
CA ALA A 404 -46.70 -0.15 -1.71
C ALA A 404 -47.80 0.67 -2.41
N TYR A 405 -48.81 -0.03 -2.93
CA TYR A 405 -50.03 0.60 -3.42
C TYR A 405 -50.80 1.21 -2.24
N THR A 406 -51.47 2.33 -2.47
CA THR A 406 -52.53 2.81 -1.58
C THR A 406 -53.67 1.81 -1.53
N ASP A 407 -54.53 1.94 -0.53
CA ASP A 407 -55.89 1.43 -0.60
C ASP A 407 -56.64 2.11 -1.76
N THR A 408 -57.79 1.55 -2.14
CA THR A 408 -58.61 2.12 -3.22
C THR A 408 -59.00 3.55 -2.85
N VAL A 409 -58.68 4.50 -3.74
CA VAL A 409 -58.95 5.92 -3.53
C VAL A 409 -60.45 6.13 -3.36
N THR A 410 -60.82 6.72 -2.22
CA THR A 410 -62.21 7.07 -1.91
C THR A 410 -62.48 8.54 -2.23
N ALA A 411 -63.76 8.86 -2.45
CA ALA A 411 -64.18 10.24 -2.59
C ALA A 411 -63.97 10.94 -1.24
N GLY A 412 -63.38 12.13 -1.27
CA GLY A 412 -63.40 13.00 -0.10
C GLY A 412 -64.84 13.24 0.34
N ALA A 413 -65.05 13.38 1.65
CA ALA A 413 -66.33 13.84 2.17
C ALA A 413 -66.76 15.07 1.36
N THR A 414 -68.02 15.08 0.90
CA THR A 414 -68.58 16.26 0.22
C THR A 414 -68.27 17.50 1.06
N PRO A 415 -67.56 18.50 0.50
CA PRO A 415 -67.12 19.64 1.28
C PRO A 415 -68.34 20.38 1.82
N SER A 416 -68.48 20.38 3.15
CA SER A 416 -69.59 20.99 3.86
C SER A 416 -69.33 22.47 4.20
N ILE A 417 -68.12 22.95 3.91
CA ILE A 417 -67.69 24.33 4.17
C ILE A 417 -67.22 24.94 2.84
N VAL A 418 -67.66 26.17 2.54
CA VAL A 418 -67.19 26.95 1.38
C VAL A 418 -66.45 28.18 1.90
N LEU A 419 -65.26 28.46 1.38
CA LEU A 419 -64.54 29.70 1.69
C LEU A 419 -65.36 30.90 1.24
N SER A 420 -65.64 31.81 2.18
CA SER A 420 -66.37 33.04 1.91
C SER A 420 -65.47 34.24 1.74
N SER A 421 -64.30 34.29 2.38
CA SER A 421 -63.32 35.36 2.19
C SER A 421 -61.92 34.99 2.70
N VAL A 422 -60.92 35.74 2.20
CA VAL A 422 -59.61 35.89 2.81
C VAL A 422 -59.35 37.39 2.95
N THR A 423 -59.02 37.87 4.15
CA THR A 423 -58.86 39.29 4.46
C THR A 423 -57.48 39.58 5.03
N LEU A 424 -56.97 40.80 4.77
CA LEU A 424 -55.70 41.28 5.28
C LEU A 424 -55.93 42.34 6.35
N TYR A 425 -55.14 42.30 7.42
CA TYR A 425 -55.01 43.42 8.35
C TYR A 425 -53.79 44.26 7.98
N ASN A 426 -53.97 45.58 7.93
CA ASN A 426 -53.00 46.62 7.55
C ASN A 426 -53.03 47.03 6.06
N TYR A 427 -53.77 48.10 5.77
CA TYR A 427 -53.98 48.60 4.41
C TYR A 427 -52.80 49.43 3.87
N SER A 428 -51.82 49.85 4.68
CA SER A 428 -50.69 50.69 4.23
C SER A 428 -49.33 50.11 4.68
N PRO A 429 -48.89 48.99 4.10
CA PRO A 429 -47.64 48.34 4.51
C PRO A 429 -46.39 49.16 4.18
N THR A 430 -45.42 49.13 5.09
CA THR A 430 -44.02 49.54 4.83
C THR A 430 -43.10 48.33 4.84
N VAL A 431 -41.90 48.44 4.27
CA VAL A 431 -40.87 47.38 4.36
C VAL A 431 -40.66 46.94 5.82
N GLY A 432 -40.76 45.63 6.07
CA GLY A 432 -40.69 45.02 7.40
C GLY A 432 -42.05 44.77 8.06
N THR A 433 -43.15 45.30 7.50
CA THR A 433 -44.52 45.03 7.99
C THR A 433 -44.86 43.54 7.83
N VAL A 434 -45.42 42.90 8.85
CA VAL A 434 -45.99 41.55 8.74
C VAL A 434 -47.47 41.66 8.38
N LEU A 435 -47.83 41.24 7.18
CA LEU A 435 -49.21 41.07 6.75
C LEU A 435 -49.73 39.73 7.26
N THR A 436 -50.99 39.72 7.72
CA THR A 436 -51.67 38.52 8.22
C THR A 436 -52.96 38.30 7.44
N ALA A 437 -53.12 37.10 6.89
CA ALA A 437 -54.31 36.67 6.18
C ALA A 437 -55.26 35.91 7.13
N THR A 438 -56.53 36.31 7.15
CA THR A 438 -57.59 35.62 7.91
C THR A 438 -58.63 35.07 6.94
N ILE A 439 -58.98 33.79 7.07
CA ILE A 439 -59.99 33.13 6.24
C ILE A 439 -61.35 33.03 6.96
N ALA A 440 -62.43 33.06 6.20
CA ALA A 440 -63.79 32.84 6.70
C ALA A 440 -64.50 31.72 5.91
N PRO A 441 -65.34 30.90 6.58
CA PRO A 441 -65.63 30.90 8.02
C PRO A 441 -64.44 30.39 8.87
N ALA A 442 -64.38 30.71 10.16
CA ALA A 442 -63.19 30.46 11.00
C ALA A 442 -62.82 28.97 11.17
N ASN A 443 -63.76 28.06 10.92
CA ASN A 443 -63.55 26.61 10.92
C ASN A 443 -63.12 26.05 9.54
N ALA A 444 -62.94 26.91 8.54
CA ALA A 444 -62.42 26.53 7.24
C ALA A 444 -60.91 26.23 7.32
N THR A 445 -60.44 25.37 6.43
CA THR A 445 -59.01 25.11 6.22
C THR A 445 -58.63 25.47 4.79
N ALA A 446 -57.51 26.18 4.60
CA ALA A 446 -57.07 26.63 3.28
C ALA A 446 -55.55 26.72 3.17
N THR A 447 -55.04 26.56 1.94
CA THR A 447 -53.68 26.98 1.57
C THR A 447 -53.71 28.46 1.17
N ILE A 448 -52.80 29.28 1.72
CA ILE A 448 -52.71 30.72 1.45
C ILE A 448 -51.41 31.01 0.71
N LEU A 449 -51.52 31.67 -0.45
CA LEU A 449 -50.41 32.08 -1.30
C LEU A 449 -50.42 33.61 -1.41
N TRP A 450 -49.24 34.23 -1.33
CA TRP A 450 -49.06 35.68 -1.39
C TRP A 450 -48.53 36.11 -2.75
N TYR A 451 -49.06 37.20 -3.28
CA TYR A 451 -48.70 37.74 -4.59
C TYR A 451 -48.62 39.25 -4.56
N ARG A 452 -47.81 39.80 -5.46
CA ARG A 452 -47.85 41.22 -5.85
C ARG A 452 -48.87 41.46 -6.95
N ASP A 453 -49.26 42.71 -7.14
CA ASP A 453 -50.17 43.15 -8.20
C ASP A 453 -49.67 42.98 -9.64
N ASP A 454 -48.38 42.65 -9.82
CA ASP A 454 -47.80 42.19 -11.08
C ASP A 454 -47.80 40.66 -11.24
N ASN A 455 -48.56 39.94 -10.39
CA ASN A 455 -48.67 38.48 -10.31
C ASN A 455 -47.37 37.75 -9.91
N VAL A 456 -46.38 38.44 -9.34
CA VAL A 456 -45.18 37.77 -8.80
C VAL A 456 -45.52 37.06 -7.49
N TYR A 457 -45.14 35.79 -7.40
CA TYR A 457 -45.31 34.95 -6.22
C TYR A 457 -44.32 35.35 -5.12
N LEU A 458 -44.84 35.58 -3.90
CA LEU A 458 -44.07 36.05 -2.75
C LEU A 458 -43.83 34.98 -1.68
N GLY A 459 -44.72 33.99 -1.57
CA GLY A 459 -44.61 32.93 -0.56
C GLY A 459 -45.93 32.30 -0.19
N THR A 460 -45.88 31.38 0.78
CA THR A 460 -47.03 30.62 1.30
C THR A 460 -47.07 30.71 2.82
N GLY A 461 -48.28 30.74 3.39
CA GLY A 461 -48.50 30.77 4.84
C GLY A 461 -49.51 31.83 5.27
N MET A 462 -49.92 31.80 6.54
CA MET A 462 -50.91 32.75 7.09
C MET A 462 -50.38 34.18 7.22
N THR A 463 -49.07 34.36 7.15
CA THR A 463 -48.41 35.67 7.26
C THR A 463 -47.37 35.86 6.17
N TYR A 464 -47.08 37.11 5.83
CA TYR A 464 -46.00 37.50 4.93
C TYR A 464 -45.31 38.76 5.45
N THR A 465 -43.98 38.75 5.51
CA THR A 465 -43.20 39.95 5.89
C THR A 465 -42.81 40.71 4.64
N VAL A 466 -43.27 41.95 4.53
CA VAL A 466 -43.03 42.84 3.39
C VAL A 466 -41.54 43.15 3.28
N THR A 467 -41.00 43.01 2.08
CA THR A 467 -39.58 43.13 1.77
C THR A 467 -39.30 44.41 0.98
N ALA A 468 -38.01 44.77 0.86
CA ALA A 468 -37.60 45.93 0.07
C ALA A 468 -37.97 45.80 -1.42
N THR A 469 -38.08 44.57 -1.94
CA THR A 469 -38.47 44.32 -3.34
C THR A 469 -39.96 44.51 -3.61
N ASP A 470 -40.77 44.70 -2.57
CA ASP A 470 -42.21 44.93 -2.71
C ASP A 470 -42.56 46.42 -2.80
N VAL A 471 -41.59 47.30 -2.51
CA VAL A 471 -41.79 48.76 -2.57
C VAL A 471 -42.30 49.16 -3.94
N GLY A 472 -43.37 49.95 -3.97
CA GLY A 472 -44.01 50.37 -5.21
C GLY A 472 -45.07 49.41 -5.73
N HIS A 473 -45.29 48.26 -5.10
CA HIS A 473 -46.31 47.29 -5.48
C HIS A 473 -47.42 47.17 -4.43
N ARG A 474 -48.57 46.64 -4.83
CA ARG A 474 -49.62 46.22 -3.88
C ARG A 474 -49.54 44.71 -3.69
N ILE A 475 -49.88 44.22 -2.50
CA ILE A 475 -49.83 42.80 -2.16
C ILE A 475 -51.25 42.29 -1.94
N TYR A 476 -51.51 41.04 -2.32
CA TYR A 476 -52.75 40.33 -2.01
C TYR A 476 -52.48 38.87 -1.63
N ALA A 477 -53.43 38.26 -0.91
CA ALA A 477 -53.43 36.85 -0.58
C ALA A 477 -54.51 36.12 -1.37
N TRP A 478 -54.17 34.95 -1.91
CA TRP A 478 -55.09 34.02 -2.54
C TRP A 478 -55.20 32.78 -1.67
N ALA A 479 -56.41 32.38 -1.30
CA ALA A 479 -56.67 31.22 -0.47
C ALA A 479 -57.50 30.16 -1.22
N GLN A 480 -57.08 28.91 -1.12
CA GLN A 480 -57.75 27.74 -1.69
C GLN A 480 -58.16 26.77 -0.59
N GLY A 481 -59.44 26.42 -0.56
CA GLY A 481 -59.99 25.48 0.43
C GLY A 481 -59.31 24.11 0.36
N THR A 482 -59.05 23.52 1.52
CA THR A 482 -58.47 22.18 1.68
C THR A 482 -59.37 21.32 2.56
N GLY A 483 -59.21 19.98 2.50
CA GLY A 483 -59.98 19.05 3.32
C GLY A 483 -61.48 19.14 3.02
N SER A 484 -62.30 19.35 4.06
CA SER A 484 -63.76 19.53 3.93
C SER A 484 -64.18 20.94 3.51
N THR A 485 -63.21 21.82 3.20
CA THR A 485 -63.44 23.20 2.74
C THR A 485 -63.23 23.29 1.23
N SER A 486 -64.16 23.89 0.51
CA SER A 486 -64.08 24.14 -0.94
C SER A 486 -64.07 25.63 -1.27
N GLY A 487 -63.74 25.97 -2.52
CA GLY A 487 -63.75 27.33 -3.04
C GLY A 487 -62.40 28.03 -2.97
N ASN A 488 -62.26 29.08 -3.78
CA ASN A 488 -61.07 29.92 -3.85
C ASN A 488 -61.49 31.38 -3.63
N VAL A 489 -60.76 32.09 -2.80
CA VAL A 489 -61.04 33.50 -2.48
C VAL A 489 -59.76 34.30 -2.57
N THR A 490 -59.87 35.56 -3.00
CA THR A 490 -58.75 36.49 -3.12
C THR A 490 -59.01 37.67 -2.20
N SER A 491 -57.99 38.13 -1.48
CA SER A 491 -58.12 39.30 -0.64
C SER A 491 -58.19 40.56 -1.49
N PRO A 492 -58.71 41.66 -0.94
CA PRO A 492 -58.39 42.99 -1.45
C PRO A 492 -56.87 43.20 -1.48
N TYR A 493 -56.42 44.02 -2.42
CA TYR A 493 -55.03 44.50 -2.45
C TYR A 493 -54.76 45.44 -1.26
N THR A 494 -53.53 45.41 -0.74
CA THR A 494 -53.02 46.50 0.11
C THR A 494 -52.93 47.81 -0.68
N GLN A 495 -52.69 48.94 0.00
CA GLN A 495 -52.09 50.10 -0.66
C GLN A 495 -50.66 49.77 -1.09
N GLN A 496 -50.11 50.64 -1.94
CA GLN A 496 -48.75 50.49 -2.45
C GLN A 496 -47.76 50.50 -1.28
N VAL A 497 -46.87 49.50 -1.25
CA VAL A 497 -45.83 49.38 -0.22
C VAL A 497 -44.91 50.59 -0.31
N THR A 498 -44.73 51.29 0.80
CA THR A 498 -43.79 52.41 0.90
C THR A 498 -42.46 51.94 1.52
N ALA A 499 -41.35 52.52 1.04
CA ALA A 499 -40.08 52.39 1.75
C ALA A 499 -40.25 53.02 3.14
N GLY A 500 -40.02 52.25 4.20
CA GLY A 500 -39.98 52.81 5.55
C GLY A 500 -38.94 53.94 5.61
N THR A 501 -39.14 54.93 6.47
CA THR A 501 -38.20 56.06 6.64
C THR A 501 -36.77 55.52 6.84
N SER A 502 -35.86 55.88 5.93
CA SER A 502 -34.44 55.55 6.08
C SER A 502 -33.87 56.32 7.27
N SER A 503 -33.27 55.60 8.22
CA SER A 503 -32.51 56.19 9.32
C SER A 503 -31.04 56.31 8.91
N ARG A 504 -30.39 57.45 9.14
CA ARG A 504 -28.92 57.52 9.01
C ARG A 504 -28.29 57.12 10.35
N ILE A 505 -27.14 56.46 10.35
CA ILE A 505 -26.35 56.27 11.57
C ILE A 505 -25.91 57.65 12.06
N ASP A 506 -26.34 58.02 13.26
CA ASP A 506 -25.97 59.27 13.92
C ASP A 506 -24.68 59.12 14.72
N SER A 507 -24.52 57.99 15.43
CA SER A 507 -23.32 57.68 16.21
C SER A 507 -23.21 56.19 16.56
N VAL A 508 -22.01 55.77 16.95
CA VAL A 508 -21.76 54.50 17.64
C VAL A 508 -20.96 54.79 18.92
N THR A 509 -21.38 54.20 20.04
CA THR A 509 -20.79 54.44 21.36
C THR A 509 -20.37 53.13 22.03
N LEU A 510 -19.41 53.21 22.93
CA LEU A 510 -18.92 52.08 23.72
C LEU A 510 -19.41 52.20 25.17
N ASN A 511 -19.74 51.08 25.79
CA ASN A 511 -20.15 51.01 27.20
C ASN A 511 -19.01 51.34 28.20
N ASN A 512 -17.75 51.13 27.82
CA ASN A 512 -16.59 51.48 28.64
C ASN A 512 -15.46 52.05 27.76
N LEU A 513 -14.87 53.17 28.20
CA LEU A 513 -13.73 53.82 27.56
C LEU A 513 -12.39 53.56 28.27
N ASN A 514 -12.38 52.77 29.36
CA ASN A 514 -11.19 52.35 30.08
C ASN A 514 -11.17 50.82 30.24
N PRO A 515 -10.94 50.07 29.15
CA PRO A 515 -10.97 48.62 29.15
C PRO A 515 -9.79 48.00 29.91
N ILE A 516 -10.06 46.85 30.54
CA ILE A 516 -9.04 45.95 31.09
C ILE A 516 -9.26 44.54 30.54
N VAL A 517 -8.22 43.71 30.55
CA VAL A 517 -8.25 42.36 29.98
C VAL A 517 -9.40 41.52 30.58
N GLY A 518 -10.17 40.85 29.72
CA GLY A 518 -11.30 40.02 30.08
C GLY A 518 -12.64 40.76 30.21
N GLN A 519 -12.67 42.10 30.12
CA GLN A 519 -13.94 42.84 30.06
C GLN A 519 -14.59 42.72 28.67
N THR A 520 -15.92 42.67 28.64
CA THR A 520 -16.69 42.74 27.39
C THR A 520 -17.14 44.17 27.11
N LEU A 521 -16.59 44.72 26.03
CA LEU A 521 -17.06 45.96 25.44
C LEU A 521 -18.29 45.70 24.58
N VAL A 522 -19.23 46.65 24.58
CA VAL A 522 -20.49 46.62 23.84
C VAL A 522 -20.60 47.90 23.02
N ALA A 523 -20.85 47.75 21.72
CA ALA A 523 -21.09 48.83 20.80
C ALA A 523 -22.60 49.09 20.64
N SER A 524 -23.01 50.34 20.84
CA SER A 524 -24.40 50.80 20.73
C SER A 524 -24.53 51.83 19.61
N VAL A 525 -25.36 51.53 18.60
CA VAL A 525 -25.61 52.38 17.43
C VAL A 525 -26.86 53.24 17.65
N ALA A 526 -26.81 54.50 17.27
CA ALA A 526 -27.94 55.44 17.29
C ALA A 526 -28.33 55.87 15.86
N PRO A 527 -29.63 56.06 15.58
CA PRO A 527 -30.77 55.93 16.50
C PRO A 527 -31.11 54.47 16.84
N TYR A 528 -31.80 54.26 17.96
CA TYR A 528 -32.20 52.92 18.40
C TYR A 528 -33.04 52.20 17.33
N GLY A 529 -32.63 50.99 16.94
CA GLY A 529 -33.25 50.23 15.85
C GLY A 529 -32.55 50.38 14.49
N ALA A 530 -31.52 51.23 14.36
CA ALA A 530 -30.65 51.27 13.21
C ALA A 530 -29.88 49.94 13.05
N THR A 531 -29.92 49.37 11.85
CA THR A 531 -29.21 48.14 11.49
C THR A 531 -27.83 48.48 10.93
N ALA A 532 -26.76 47.89 11.48
CA ALA A 532 -25.40 48.18 11.08
C ALA A 532 -24.48 46.96 11.18
N THR A 533 -23.48 46.88 10.30
CA THR A 533 -22.31 46.01 10.47
C THR A 533 -21.31 46.71 11.38
N ILE A 534 -20.82 45.99 12.40
CA ILE A 534 -19.95 46.51 13.46
C ILE A 534 -18.59 45.82 13.37
N THR A 535 -17.52 46.61 13.24
CA THR A 535 -16.14 46.12 13.17
C THR A 535 -15.29 46.76 14.26
N TRP A 536 -14.62 45.94 15.06
CA TRP A 536 -13.74 46.36 16.15
C TRP A 536 -12.30 46.52 15.64
N TYR A 537 -11.68 47.63 16.01
CA TYR A 537 -10.33 47.97 15.63
C TYR A 537 -9.48 48.27 16.85
N ARG A 538 -8.19 48.00 16.70
CA ARG A 538 -7.12 48.53 17.53
C ARG A 538 -6.51 49.76 16.87
N ASP A 539 -5.96 50.68 17.64
CA ASP A 539 -5.32 51.91 17.17
C ASP A 539 -4.16 51.71 16.18
N ASP A 540 -3.55 50.52 16.14
CA ASP A 540 -2.59 50.10 15.11
C ASP A 540 -3.26 49.61 13.79
N SER A 541 -4.55 49.87 13.62
CA SER A 541 -5.39 49.46 12.48
C SER A 541 -5.64 47.95 12.37
N LYS A 542 -5.30 47.14 13.39
CA LYS A 542 -5.65 45.72 13.43
C LYS A 542 -7.16 45.54 13.66
N ILE A 543 -7.81 44.72 12.83
CA ILE A 543 -9.19 44.27 13.07
C ILE A 543 -9.18 43.22 14.18
N LEU A 544 -9.96 43.46 15.22
CA LEU A 544 -10.07 42.58 16.38
C LEU A 544 -11.22 41.57 16.25
N SER A 545 -12.40 42.03 15.80
CA SER A 545 -13.60 41.19 15.66
C SER A 545 -14.71 41.88 14.85
N TYR A 546 -15.75 41.12 14.50
CA TYR A 546 -17.00 41.60 13.94
C TYR A 546 -18.16 41.28 14.89
N GLY A 547 -19.12 42.20 15.02
CA GLY A 547 -20.32 42.03 15.86
C GLY A 547 -20.44 43.08 16.97
N ALA A 548 -21.57 43.04 17.70
CA ALA A 548 -21.92 44.10 18.65
C ALA A 548 -21.08 44.11 19.95
N THR A 549 -20.31 43.06 20.21
CA THR A 549 -19.51 42.94 21.43
C THR A 549 -18.10 42.45 21.14
N TYR A 550 -17.16 42.80 22.02
CA TYR A 550 -15.80 42.32 21.98
C TYR A 550 -15.27 42.11 23.40
N THR A 551 -14.74 40.93 23.68
CA THR A 551 -14.05 40.65 24.94
C THR A 551 -12.58 41.00 24.78
N VAL A 552 -12.09 41.94 25.59
CA VAL A 552 -10.71 42.43 25.58
C VAL A 552 -9.74 41.30 25.89
N GLN A 553 -8.76 41.11 25.02
CA GLN A 553 -7.76 40.04 25.11
C GLN A 553 -6.46 40.55 25.74
N ALA A 554 -5.61 39.61 26.21
CA ALA A 554 -4.31 39.95 26.77
C ALA A 554 -3.39 40.66 25.75
N ASP A 555 -3.54 40.34 24.46
CA ASP A 555 -2.77 40.94 23.36
C ASP A 555 -3.17 42.39 23.04
N ASP A 556 -4.23 42.91 23.66
CA ASP A 556 -4.67 44.29 23.48
C ASP A 556 -3.99 45.26 24.46
N ILE A 557 -3.28 44.74 25.47
CA ILE A 557 -2.59 45.57 26.48
C ILE A 557 -1.67 46.59 25.80
N GLY A 558 -1.79 47.85 26.22
CA GLY A 558 -0.99 48.97 25.69
C GLY A 558 -1.52 49.56 24.39
N TYR A 559 -2.66 49.08 23.87
CA TYR A 559 -3.33 49.64 22.71
C TYR A 559 -4.72 50.17 23.07
N SER A 560 -5.18 51.17 22.32
CA SER A 560 -6.55 51.64 22.39
C SER A 560 -7.46 50.90 21.40
N ILE A 561 -8.75 50.79 21.74
CA ILE A 561 -9.77 50.10 20.94
C ILE A 561 -10.83 51.11 20.47
N TYR A 562 -11.35 50.93 19.25
CA TYR A 562 -12.52 51.66 18.77
C TYR A 562 -13.36 50.79 17.85
N VAL A 563 -14.58 51.24 17.54
CA VAL A 563 -15.50 50.51 16.68
C VAL A 563 -15.98 51.38 15.53
N TRP A 564 -16.11 50.78 14.35
CA TRP A 564 -16.72 51.40 13.17
C TRP A 564 -18.03 50.66 12.84
N ALA A 565 -19.11 51.43 12.68
CA ALA A 565 -20.43 50.94 12.33
C ALA A 565 -20.85 51.49 10.96
N GLU A 566 -21.28 50.61 10.06
CA GLU A 566 -21.76 50.96 8.71
C GLU A 566 -23.21 50.49 8.54
N GLY A 567 -24.09 51.38 8.08
CA GLY A 567 -25.52 51.13 7.94
C GLY A 567 -25.81 50.00 6.96
N THR A 568 -26.73 49.11 7.32
CA THR A 568 -27.21 48.02 6.46
C THR A 568 -28.72 48.07 6.32
N GLY A 569 -29.25 47.44 5.26
CA GLY A 569 -30.69 47.44 4.96
C GLY A 569 -31.19 48.85 4.66
N ASN A 570 -32.19 49.32 5.43
CA ASN A 570 -32.77 50.67 5.28
C ASN A 570 -32.00 51.75 6.06
N THR A 571 -30.93 51.38 6.79
CA THR A 571 -30.08 52.31 7.52
C THR A 571 -28.89 52.73 6.66
N THR A 572 -28.62 54.04 6.52
CA THR A 572 -27.53 54.57 5.69
C THR A 572 -26.45 55.26 6.52
N GLY A 573 -25.28 55.52 5.93
CA GLY A 573 -24.17 56.22 6.59
C GLY A 573 -23.29 55.33 7.47
N SER A 574 -22.27 55.92 8.07
CA SER A 574 -21.37 55.23 8.98
C SER A 574 -20.93 56.14 10.13
N ALA A 575 -20.56 55.54 11.26
CA ALA A 575 -20.04 56.25 12.41
C ALA A 575 -18.88 55.48 13.05
N THR A 576 -17.95 56.22 13.65
CA THR A 576 -16.83 55.65 14.42
C THR A 576 -16.99 56.07 15.88
N SER A 577 -16.72 55.15 16.80
CA SER A 577 -16.81 55.46 18.22
C SER A 577 -15.66 56.36 18.67
N ARG A 578 -15.79 56.86 19.90
CA ARG A 578 -14.61 57.34 20.63
C ARG A 578 -13.63 56.18 20.82
N ILE A 579 -12.35 56.49 20.74
CA ILE A 579 -11.25 55.59 21.02
C ILE A 579 -11.13 55.45 22.55
N THR A 580 -10.93 54.25 23.07
CA THR A 580 -10.71 54.01 24.50
C THR A 580 -9.35 54.54 24.97
N SER A 581 -9.11 54.62 26.27
CA SER A 581 -7.73 54.62 26.78
C SER A 581 -7.05 53.27 26.50
N GLU A 582 -5.72 53.25 26.63
CA GLU A 582 -4.94 52.02 26.46
C GLU A 582 -5.42 50.92 27.42
N VAL A 583 -5.61 49.72 26.87
CA VAL A 583 -6.02 48.55 27.64
C VAL A 583 -4.98 48.24 28.71
N LYS A 584 -5.44 48.02 29.94
CA LYS A 584 -4.58 47.61 31.06
C LYS A 584 -4.78 46.14 31.41
N ALA A 585 -3.75 45.53 32.00
CA ALA A 585 -3.91 44.26 32.68
C ALA A 585 -4.89 44.41 33.87
N ASN A 586 -5.59 43.32 34.22
CA ASN A 586 -6.44 43.25 35.42
C ASN A 586 -5.66 43.46 36.72
#